data_AF-A0A1V4KMN0-F1
#
_entry.id   AF-A0A1V4KMN0-F1
#
_cell.length_a   1.000
_cell.length_b   1.000
_cell.length_c   1.000
_cell.angle_alpha   90.00
_cell.angle_beta   90.00
_cell.angle_gamma   90.00
#
_symmetry.space_group_name_H-M   'P 1'
#
loop_
_entity.id
_entity.type
_entity.pdbx_description
1 polymer ?
#
loop_
_entity_poly.entity_id
_entity_poly.type
_entity_poly.pdbx_seq_one_letter_code
_entity_poly.pdbx_strand_id
1 'polypeptide(L)'
;MTRPCPPGFCHLYLPPDKFPRGFKFDADEVNFPTSDLVFVGLMSMIDPPRAAVPDAVGKCRSAGIKVIMVTGDHPITAKAIAKGVGIISEGNETVEDIAARLNIPVSQVNPREAKACVVHGSDLKDMSSEQLDEILKNHTEIVFARTSPQQKLIIVEGCQRQGAIVAVTGDGVNDSPALKKADIGIAMGIAGSDVSKQAADMILLDDNFASIVTGVEEGRLIFDNLKKSIAYTLTSNIPEITPFLLFIIANIPLPLGTVTILCIDLGTDMVRTGGRGG
;
A
#
# COMPACT_ATOMS: atom_id res chain seq x y z
N MET A 1 6.53 23.68 -16.90
CA MET A 1 6.30 23.70 -15.43
C MET A 1 5.01 24.47 -15.15
N THR A 2 3.87 23.80 -15.03
CA THR A 2 2.67 24.40 -14.44
C THR A 2 2.56 23.81 -13.03
N ARG A 3 3.14 24.51 -12.05
CA ARG A 3 2.76 24.29 -10.66
C ARG A 3 1.25 24.59 -10.58
N PRO A 4 0.43 23.81 -9.85
CA PRO A 4 -0.92 24.26 -9.55
C PRO A 4 -0.75 25.57 -8.76
N CYS A 5 -1.02 26.71 -9.42
CA CYS A 5 -1.02 27.99 -8.74
C CYS A 5 -2.17 27.94 -7.73
N PRO A 6 -1.91 28.14 -6.44
CA PRO A 6 -2.99 28.25 -5.47
C PRO A 6 -3.94 29.38 -5.94
N PRO A 7 -5.27 29.20 -5.88
CA PRO A 7 -6.20 30.27 -6.21
C PRO A 7 -5.80 31.54 -5.45
N GLY A 8 -5.64 32.62 -6.22
CA GLY A 8 -5.35 33.94 -5.70
C GLY A 8 -6.65 34.66 -5.36
N PHE A 9 -6.70 35.23 -4.17
CA PHE A 9 -7.81 36.01 -3.67
C PHE A 9 -7.44 37.48 -3.76
N CYS A 10 -8.33 38.27 -4.36
CA CYS A 10 -8.22 39.71 -4.44
C CYS A 10 -9.60 40.32 -4.17
N HIS A 11 -9.62 41.57 -3.75
CA HIS A 11 -10.84 42.33 -3.54
C HIS A 11 -10.66 43.77 -4.03
N LEU A 12 -11.76 44.46 -4.25
CA LEU A 12 -11.74 45.90 -4.53
C LEU A 12 -12.97 46.53 -3.92
N TYR A 13 -12.77 47.59 -3.15
CA TYR A 13 -13.87 48.43 -2.67
C TYR A 13 -14.25 49.42 -3.77
N LEU A 14 -15.44 49.24 -4.35
CA LEU A 14 -15.94 50.13 -5.40
C LEU A 14 -16.30 51.50 -4.82
N PRO A 15 -15.86 52.61 -5.45
CA PRO A 15 -16.16 53.95 -4.96
C PRO A 15 -17.66 54.26 -5.10
N PRO A 16 -18.33 54.72 -4.02
CA PRO A 16 -19.78 54.93 -4.00
C PRO A 16 -20.25 56.01 -4.97
N ASP A 17 -19.38 56.95 -5.36
CA ASP A 17 -19.69 58.02 -6.31
C ASP A 17 -19.93 57.49 -7.74
N LYS A 18 -19.26 56.39 -8.10
CA LYS A 18 -19.42 55.74 -9.42
C LYS A 18 -20.40 54.57 -9.38
N PHE A 19 -20.54 53.92 -8.22
CA PHE A 19 -21.39 52.76 -8.01
C PHE A 19 -22.35 53.01 -6.83
N PRO A 20 -23.44 53.78 -7.04
CA PRO A 20 -24.38 54.13 -5.98
C PRO A 20 -25.18 52.89 -5.53
N ARG A 21 -25.84 53.02 -4.36
CA ARG A 21 -26.73 51.96 -3.86
C ARG A 21 -27.87 51.72 -4.86
N GLY A 22 -28.01 50.48 -5.33
CA GLY A 22 -28.97 50.10 -6.36
C GLY A 22 -28.42 50.07 -7.79
N PHE A 23 -27.12 50.32 -7.98
CA PHE A 23 -26.44 50.09 -9.27
C PHE A 23 -26.64 48.65 -9.73
N LYS A 24 -27.01 48.48 -11.02
CA LYS A 24 -27.20 47.15 -11.62
C LYS A 24 -25.90 46.68 -12.24
N PHE A 25 -25.30 45.66 -11.63
CA PHE A 25 -24.13 44.98 -12.18
C PHE A 25 -24.56 44.06 -13.32
N ASP A 26 -23.85 44.13 -14.44
CA ASP A 26 -24.05 43.27 -15.60
C ASP A 26 -22.82 42.36 -15.74
N ALA A 27 -23.05 41.05 -15.77
CA ALA A 27 -22.00 40.04 -15.85
C ALA A 27 -21.68 39.65 -17.30
N ASP A 28 -22.60 39.92 -18.24
CA ASP A 28 -22.44 39.61 -19.66
C ASP A 28 -21.72 40.78 -20.36
N GLU A 29 -22.16 42.01 -20.10
CA GLU A 29 -21.46 43.25 -20.47
C GLU A 29 -20.77 43.86 -19.25
N VAL A 30 -19.55 43.41 -18.97
CA VAL A 30 -18.78 43.77 -17.77
C VAL A 30 -18.72 45.28 -17.54
N ASN A 31 -19.51 45.76 -16.57
CA ASN A 31 -19.67 47.19 -16.26
C ASN A 31 -18.99 47.62 -14.95
N PHE A 32 -18.06 46.81 -14.44
CA PHE A 32 -17.28 47.03 -13.23
C PHE A 32 -15.78 46.75 -13.46
N PRO A 33 -14.87 47.37 -12.70
CA PRO A 33 -13.44 47.16 -12.88
C PRO A 33 -13.02 45.72 -12.57
N THR A 34 -12.24 45.13 -13.46
CA THR A 34 -11.63 43.80 -13.32
C THR A 34 -10.10 43.85 -13.22
N SER A 35 -9.51 45.03 -13.40
CA SER A 35 -8.09 45.33 -13.19
C SER A 35 -7.89 46.17 -11.92
N ASP A 36 -6.63 46.30 -11.48
CA ASP A 36 -6.24 47.15 -10.34
C ASP A 36 -6.91 46.76 -9.00
N LEU A 37 -7.22 45.47 -8.86
CA LEU A 37 -7.74 44.89 -7.62
C LEU A 37 -6.65 44.86 -6.54
N VAL A 38 -7.06 44.92 -5.28
CA VAL A 38 -6.15 44.74 -4.13
C VAL A 38 -5.95 43.25 -3.90
N PHE A 39 -4.71 42.78 -4.06
CA PHE A 39 -4.35 41.40 -3.75
C PHE A 39 -4.45 41.14 -2.25
N VAL A 40 -5.14 40.06 -1.87
CA VAL A 40 -5.36 39.69 -0.46
C VAL A 40 -4.44 38.55 -0.05
N GLY A 41 -4.36 37.48 -0.86
CA GLY A 41 -3.55 36.31 -0.52
C GLY A 41 -3.76 35.12 -1.44
N LEU A 42 -3.11 34.02 -1.11
CA LEU A 42 -3.23 32.72 -1.80
C LEU A 42 -3.84 31.69 -0.83
N MET A 43 -4.64 30.76 -1.34
CA MET A 43 -5.07 29.58 -0.60
C MET A 43 -4.71 28.32 -1.38
N SER A 44 -4.00 27.38 -0.75
CA SER A 44 -3.71 26.07 -1.33
C SER A 44 -4.63 25.01 -0.73
N MET A 45 -5.09 24.08 -1.56
CA MET A 45 -5.84 22.90 -1.13
C MET A 45 -5.08 21.64 -1.58
N ILE A 46 -5.04 20.65 -0.71
CA ILE A 46 -4.49 19.32 -0.96
C ILE A 46 -5.40 18.30 -0.29
N ASP A 47 -5.47 17.09 -0.83
CA ASP A 47 -6.10 15.97 -0.13
C ASP A 47 -5.14 15.43 0.95
N PRO A 48 -5.40 15.66 2.25
CA PRO A 48 -4.48 15.28 3.29
C PRO A 48 -4.50 13.77 3.53
N PRO A 49 -3.35 13.15 3.88
CA PRO A 49 -3.36 11.76 4.30
C PRO A 49 -4.16 11.60 5.58
N ARG A 50 -4.81 10.43 5.74
CA ARG A 50 -5.51 10.08 6.98
C ARG A 50 -4.53 10.05 8.15
N ALA A 51 -4.96 10.49 9.33
CA ALA A 51 -4.09 10.70 10.50
C ALA A 51 -3.27 9.47 10.92
N ALA A 52 -3.82 8.26 10.75
CA ALA A 52 -3.14 7.00 11.13
C ALA A 52 -2.14 6.49 10.07
N VAL A 53 -2.18 7.00 8.84
CA VAL A 53 -1.39 6.45 7.72
C VAL A 53 0.12 6.64 7.93
N PRO A 54 0.65 7.82 8.33
CA PRO A 54 2.09 7.98 8.50
C PRO A 54 2.70 7.01 9.53
N ASP A 55 2.05 6.84 10.69
CA ASP A 55 2.51 5.89 11.73
C ASP A 55 2.45 4.45 11.23
N ALA A 56 1.36 4.07 10.57
CA ALA A 56 1.18 2.73 10.05
C ALA A 56 2.19 2.38 8.95
N VAL A 57 2.48 3.30 8.02
CA VAL A 57 3.55 3.14 7.03
C VAL A 57 4.91 2.96 7.73
N GLY A 58 5.20 3.77 8.75
CA GLY A 58 6.41 3.66 9.56
C GLY A 58 6.55 2.29 10.25
N LYS A 59 5.46 1.76 10.82
CA LYS A 59 5.43 0.42 11.44
C LYS A 59 5.62 -0.69 10.42
N CYS A 60 4.96 -0.62 9.26
CA CYS A 60 5.16 -1.57 8.17
C CYS A 60 6.64 -1.61 7.73
N ARG A 61 7.26 -0.44 7.52
CA ARG A 61 8.69 -0.35 7.18
C ARG A 61 9.59 -0.90 8.28
N SER A 62 9.28 -0.61 9.55
CA SER A 62 10.02 -1.15 10.71
C SER A 62 9.93 -2.68 10.78
N ALA A 63 8.84 -3.27 10.29
CA ALA A 63 8.66 -4.71 10.17
C ALA A 63 9.33 -5.33 8.92
N GLY A 64 10.08 -4.52 8.13
CA GLY A 64 10.77 -4.94 6.92
C GLY A 64 9.90 -4.99 5.66
N ILE A 65 8.69 -4.42 5.70
CA ILE A 65 7.77 -4.41 4.55
C ILE A 65 8.11 -3.24 3.63
N LYS A 66 8.32 -3.54 2.35
CA LYS A 66 8.49 -2.51 1.31
C LYS A 66 7.13 -1.93 0.94
N VAL A 67 6.96 -0.63 1.12
CA VAL A 67 5.72 0.10 0.81
C VAL A 67 5.91 0.84 -0.52
N ILE A 68 5.00 0.60 -1.48
CA ILE A 68 5.01 1.21 -2.81
C ILE A 68 3.69 1.96 -3.01
N MET A 69 3.75 3.21 -3.47
CA MET A 69 2.55 3.98 -3.82
C MET A 69 2.17 3.73 -5.28
N VAL A 70 0.90 3.44 -5.55
CA VAL A 70 0.36 3.29 -6.91
C VAL A 70 -0.93 4.12 -7.06
N THR A 71 -0.83 5.29 -7.69
CA THR A 71 -1.94 6.25 -7.80
C THR A 71 -2.19 6.74 -9.23
N GLY A 72 -3.45 7.09 -9.51
CA GLY A 72 -3.85 7.81 -10.72
C GLY A 72 -3.55 9.31 -10.68
N ASP A 73 -3.12 9.83 -9.53
CA ASP A 73 -2.83 11.25 -9.32
C ASP A 73 -1.59 11.74 -10.05
N HIS A 74 -1.49 13.06 -10.18
CA HIS A 74 -0.34 13.71 -10.79
C HIS A 74 0.95 13.47 -9.97
N PRO A 75 2.12 13.23 -10.62
CA PRO A 75 3.36 12.87 -9.92
C PRO A 75 3.81 13.84 -8.84
N ILE A 76 3.58 15.15 -9.05
CA ILE A 76 3.97 16.19 -8.09
C ILE A 76 3.20 15.99 -6.78
N THR A 77 1.88 15.77 -6.87
CA THR A 77 1.03 15.50 -5.70
C THR A 77 1.39 14.17 -5.07
N ALA A 78 1.53 13.11 -5.87
CA ALA A 78 1.89 11.78 -5.38
C ALA A 78 3.23 11.79 -4.63
N LYS A 79 4.25 12.47 -5.17
CA LYS A 79 5.57 12.63 -4.52
C LYS A 79 5.47 13.41 -3.20
N ALA A 80 4.67 14.48 -3.17
CA ALA A 80 4.47 15.27 -1.96
C ALA A 80 3.77 14.46 -0.86
N ILE A 81 2.70 13.74 -1.20
CA ILE A 81 1.99 12.85 -0.26
C ILE A 81 2.91 11.72 0.19
N ALA A 82 3.64 11.07 -0.72
CA ALA A 82 4.57 9.99 -0.40
C ALA A 82 5.66 10.42 0.60
N LYS A 83 6.17 11.65 0.50
CA LYS A 83 7.07 12.22 1.52
C LYS A 83 6.32 12.46 2.84
N GLY A 84 5.12 13.03 2.79
CA GLY A 84 4.30 13.31 3.99
C GLY A 84 3.88 12.07 4.79
N VAL A 85 3.71 10.91 4.13
CA VAL A 85 3.34 9.64 4.80
C VAL A 85 4.53 8.72 5.08
N GLY A 86 5.75 9.10 4.72
CA GLY A 86 6.95 8.30 4.98
C GLY A 86 7.19 7.12 4.02
N ILE A 87 6.58 7.12 2.84
CA ILE A 87 6.93 6.20 1.74
C ILE A 87 8.28 6.60 1.13
N ILE A 88 8.47 7.91 0.92
CA ILE A 88 9.78 8.49 0.61
C ILE A 88 10.33 9.10 1.90
N SER A 89 11.47 8.64 2.38
CA SER A 89 12.09 9.16 3.60
C SER A 89 12.63 10.57 3.40
N GLU A 90 12.63 11.37 4.48
CA GLU A 90 13.33 12.66 4.48
C GLU A 90 14.83 12.47 4.15
N GLY A 91 15.34 13.32 3.25
CA GLY A 91 16.72 13.26 2.79
C GLY A 91 16.99 12.30 1.63
N ASN A 92 16.08 11.39 1.28
CA ASN A 92 16.20 10.62 0.06
C ASN A 92 15.76 11.45 -1.15
N GLU A 93 16.58 11.38 -2.20
CA GLU A 93 16.40 12.14 -3.43
C GLU A 93 15.99 11.21 -4.58
N THR A 94 15.16 11.73 -5.48
CA THR A 94 14.91 11.11 -6.79
C THR A 94 15.95 11.54 -7.82
N VAL A 95 16.04 10.85 -8.95
CA VAL A 95 16.95 11.22 -10.04
C VAL A 95 16.73 12.67 -10.47
N GLU A 96 15.48 13.13 -10.49
CA GLU A 96 15.11 14.51 -10.80
C GLU A 96 15.54 15.50 -9.70
N ASP A 97 15.50 15.10 -8.43
CA ASP A 97 15.98 15.94 -7.31
C ASP A 97 17.50 16.12 -7.38
N ILE A 98 18.24 15.04 -7.64
CA ILE A 98 19.71 15.09 -7.79
C ILE A 98 20.09 15.96 -8.99
N ALA A 99 19.41 15.78 -10.13
CA ALA A 99 19.62 16.59 -11.33
C ALA A 99 19.39 18.08 -11.05
N ALA A 100 18.28 18.42 -10.37
CA ALA A 100 17.94 19.79 -10.03
C ALA A 100 18.93 20.41 -9.03
N ARG A 101 19.36 19.65 -8.01
CA ARG A 101 20.33 20.11 -7.01
C ARG A 101 21.71 20.37 -7.60
N LEU A 102 22.16 19.51 -8.51
CA LEU A 102 23.45 19.64 -9.20
C LEU A 102 23.39 20.54 -10.43
N ASN A 103 22.20 20.98 -10.83
CA ASN A 103 21.93 21.76 -12.04
C ASN A 103 22.48 21.08 -13.31
N ILE A 104 22.31 19.76 -13.41
CA ILE A 104 22.70 18.93 -14.56
C ILE A 104 21.48 18.28 -15.21
N PRO A 105 21.55 17.89 -16.50
CA PRO A 105 20.49 17.11 -17.14
C PRO A 105 20.27 15.76 -16.43
N VAL A 106 19.02 15.30 -16.35
CA VAL A 106 18.63 14.00 -15.73
C VAL A 106 19.41 12.83 -16.34
N SER A 107 19.76 12.91 -17.63
CA SER A 107 20.55 11.88 -18.33
C SER A 107 21.98 11.70 -17.82
N GLN A 108 22.51 12.66 -17.06
CA GLN A 108 23.86 12.60 -16.48
C GLN A 108 23.86 12.07 -15.04
N VAL A 109 22.69 11.92 -14.43
CA VAL A 109 22.58 11.37 -13.08
C VAL A 109 22.61 9.85 -13.15
N ASN A 110 23.45 9.22 -12.34
CA ASN A 110 23.44 7.77 -12.20
C ASN A 110 22.17 7.34 -11.45
N PRO A 111 21.27 6.55 -12.05
CA PRO A 111 20.03 6.13 -11.40
C PRO A 111 20.25 5.37 -10.09
N ARG A 112 21.41 4.71 -9.93
CA ARG A 112 21.75 3.95 -8.71
C ARG A 112 22.05 4.83 -7.50
N GLU A 113 22.31 6.13 -7.69
CA GLU A 113 22.50 7.06 -6.59
C GLU A 113 21.17 7.46 -5.93
N ALA A 114 20.06 7.38 -6.68
CA ALA A 114 18.73 7.68 -6.18
C ALA A 114 18.10 6.46 -5.51
N LYS A 115 17.89 6.52 -4.19
CA LYS A 115 17.15 5.48 -3.46
C LYS A 115 15.64 5.51 -3.73
N ALA A 116 15.14 6.69 -4.10
CA ALA A 116 13.74 6.93 -4.39
C ALA A 116 13.52 7.16 -5.89
N CYS A 117 12.41 6.69 -6.45
CA CYS A 117 12.01 7.03 -7.81
C CYS A 117 10.51 7.32 -7.91
N VAL A 118 10.17 8.18 -8.86
CA VAL A 118 8.78 8.48 -9.24
C VAL A 118 8.63 8.11 -10.70
N VAL A 119 7.81 7.10 -10.98
CA VAL A 119 7.59 6.60 -12.34
C VAL A 119 6.24 7.09 -12.83
N HIS A 120 6.22 7.75 -13.99
CA HIS A 120 4.99 8.19 -14.63
C HIS A 120 4.34 7.05 -15.42
N GLY A 121 3.00 6.99 -15.41
CA GLY A 121 2.24 5.97 -16.14
C GLY A 121 2.46 6.00 -17.66
N SER A 122 2.82 7.12 -18.27
CA SER A 122 3.23 7.16 -19.69
C SER A 122 4.48 6.33 -19.92
N ASP A 123 5.48 6.49 -19.06
CA ASP A 123 6.78 5.85 -19.22
C ASP A 123 6.65 4.36 -18.94
N LEU A 124 5.84 4.01 -17.93
CA LEU A 124 5.51 2.63 -17.60
C LEU A 124 4.83 1.87 -18.76
N LYS A 125 4.12 2.56 -19.65
CA LYS A 125 3.47 1.93 -20.81
C LYS A 125 4.50 1.44 -21.83
N ASP A 126 5.60 2.16 -21.98
CA ASP A 126 6.65 1.88 -22.96
C ASP A 126 7.77 1.00 -22.37
N MET A 127 7.71 0.70 -21.07
CA MET A 127 8.66 -0.17 -20.37
C MET A 127 8.37 -1.66 -20.61
N SER A 128 9.44 -2.45 -20.76
CA SER A 128 9.35 -3.91 -20.70
C SER A 128 9.25 -4.41 -19.26
N SER A 129 8.82 -5.66 -19.09
CA SER A 129 8.74 -6.32 -17.79
C SER A 129 10.09 -6.35 -17.07
N GLU A 130 11.19 -6.54 -17.80
CA GLU A 130 12.55 -6.58 -17.26
C GLU A 130 13.00 -5.21 -16.73
N GLN A 131 12.64 -4.13 -17.45
CA GLN A 131 12.94 -2.76 -17.02
C GLN A 131 12.17 -2.40 -15.75
N LEU A 132 10.89 -2.81 -15.67
CA LEU A 132 10.11 -2.65 -14.44
C LEU A 132 10.73 -3.44 -13.28
N ASP A 133 11.15 -4.67 -13.52
CA ASP A 133 11.79 -5.51 -12.51
C ASP A 133 13.12 -4.89 -12.02
N GLU A 134 13.89 -4.25 -12.91
CA GLU A 134 15.10 -3.50 -12.55
C GLU A 134 14.79 -2.28 -11.66
N ILE A 135 13.76 -1.50 -11.99
CA ILE A 135 13.32 -0.36 -11.16
C ILE A 135 12.94 -0.86 -9.76
N LEU A 136 12.13 -1.92 -9.69
CA LEU A 136 11.66 -2.53 -8.45
C LEU A 136 12.79 -3.09 -7.59
N LYS A 137 13.91 -3.54 -8.18
CA LYS A 137 15.10 -4.03 -7.44
C LYS A 137 16.01 -2.91 -6.97
N ASN A 138 16.26 -1.93 -7.83
CA ASN A 138 17.28 -0.90 -7.59
C ASN A 138 16.79 0.20 -6.63
N HIS A 139 15.48 0.44 -6.56
CA HIS A 139 14.92 1.52 -5.75
C HIS A 139 14.14 0.96 -4.57
N THR A 140 14.42 1.46 -3.37
CA THR A 140 13.70 1.02 -2.16
C THR A 140 12.39 1.76 -1.96
N GLU A 141 12.31 3.01 -2.43
CA GLU A 141 11.17 3.90 -2.22
C GLU A 141 10.58 4.28 -3.57
N ILE A 142 9.40 3.73 -3.88
CA ILE A 142 8.86 3.80 -5.24
C ILE A 142 7.46 4.40 -5.22
N VAL A 143 7.24 5.34 -6.13
CA VAL A 143 5.93 5.95 -6.38
C VAL A 143 5.60 5.82 -7.85
N PHE A 144 4.54 5.09 -8.17
CA PHE A 144 3.94 5.09 -9.49
C PHE A 144 2.77 6.07 -9.52
N ALA A 145 2.83 7.04 -10.42
CA ALA A 145 1.85 8.12 -10.56
C ALA A 145 1.22 8.13 -11.95
N ARG A 146 0.00 8.69 -12.06
CA ARG A 146 -0.81 8.67 -13.30
C ARG A 146 -0.99 7.27 -13.91
N THR A 147 -1.12 6.25 -13.06
CA THR A 147 -1.28 4.85 -13.52
C THR A 147 -2.72 4.53 -13.92
N SER A 148 -2.91 3.74 -14.97
CA SER A 148 -4.20 3.11 -15.31
C SER A 148 -4.48 1.87 -14.43
N PRO A 149 -5.74 1.41 -14.33
CA PRO A 149 -6.09 0.17 -13.62
C PRO A 149 -5.26 -1.05 -14.07
N GLN A 150 -5.02 -1.19 -15.38
CA GLN A 150 -4.21 -2.27 -15.95
C GLN A 150 -2.74 -2.15 -15.55
N GLN A 151 -2.22 -0.92 -15.43
CA GLN A 151 -0.85 -0.70 -14.97
C GLN A 151 -0.68 -1.06 -13.50
N LYS A 152 -1.70 -0.82 -12.65
CA LYS A 152 -1.68 -1.28 -11.25
C LYS A 152 -1.50 -2.79 -11.18
N LEU A 153 -2.23 -3.53 -12.01
CA LEU A 153 -2.09 -4.98 -12.14
C LEU A 153 -0.67 -5.39 -12.56
N ILE A 154 -0.10 -4.76 -13.58
CA ILE A 154 1.27 -5.04 -14.06
C ILE A 154 2.32 -4.80 -12.96
N ILE A 155 2.13 -3.75 -12.15
CA ILE A 155 3.03 -3.45 -11.01
C ILE A 155 2.96 -4.56 -9.96
N VAL A 156 1.76 -5.03 -9.62
CA VAL A 156 1.56 -6.16 -8.69
C VAL A 156 2.23 -7.41 -9.23
N GLU A 157 2.03 -7.74 -10.51
CA GLU A 157 2.68 -8.87 -11.17
C GLU A 157 4.21 -8.73 -11.17
N GLY A 158 4.74 -7.53 -11.39
CA GLY A 158 6.17 -7.26 -11.30
C GLY A 158 6.75 -7.52 -9.92
N CYS A 159 6.02 -7.15 -8.87
CA CYS A 159 6.42 -7.45 -7.50
C CYS A 159 6.36 -8.96 -7.22
N GLN A 160 5.31 -9.65 -7.66
CA GLN A 160 5.15 -11.10 -7.50
C GLN A 160 6.20 -11.91 -8.28
N ARG A 161 6.60 -11.46 -9.48
CA ARG A 161 7.69 -12.09 -10.26
C ARG A 161 9.03 -12.13 -9.52
N GLN A 162 9.23 -11.23 -8.55
CA GLN A 162 10.43 -11.24 -7.70
C GLN A 162 10.34 -12.24 -6.54
N GLY A 163 9.26 -13.02 -6.46
CA GLY A 163 9.02 -13.96 -5.36
C GLY A 163 8.56 -13.28 -4.07
N ALA A 164 8.12 -12.02 -4.14
CA ALA A 164 7.55 -11.31 -3.01
C ALA A 164 6.06 -11.66 -2.84
N ILE A 165 5.61 -11.70 -1.59
CA ILE A 165 4.18 -11.73 -1.25
C ILE A 165 3.67 -10.30 -1.24
N VAL A 166 2.64 -10.01 -2.03
CA VAL A 166 2.16 -8.65 -2.29
C VAL A 166 0.77 -8.47 -1.69
N ALA A 167 0.67 -7.50 -0.78
CA ALA A 167 -0.60 -6.97 -0.31
C ALA A 167 -0.96 -5.70 -1.09
N VAL A 168 -2.22 -5.57 -1.51
CA VAL A 168 -2.72 -4.35 -2.17
C VAL A 168 -3.84 -3.76 -1.35
N THR A 169 -3.77 -2.46 -1.10
CA THR A 169 -4.81 -1.69 -0.41
C THR A 169 -5.46 -0.72 -1.39
N GLY A 170 -6.78 -0.72 -1.51
CA GLY A 170 -7.48 0.17 -2.44
C GLY A 170 -8.95 0.39 -2.06
N ASP A 171 -9.52 1.46 -2.59
CA ASP A 171 -10.90 1.88 -2.33
C ASP A 171 -11.70 2.03 -3.63
N GLY A 172 -11.04 2.33 -4.76
CA GLY A 172 -11.70 2.56 -6.04
C GLY A 172 -11.97 1.30 -6.86
N VAL A 173 -12.94 1.40 -7.78
CA VAL A 173 -13.19 0.40 -8.84
C VAL A 173 -11.94 0.16 -9.72
N ASN A 174 -11.06 1.16 -9.77
CA ASN A 174 -9.79 1.11 -10.50
C ASN A 174 -8.77 0.17 -9.85
N ASP A 175 -8.94 -0.17 -8.57
CA ASP A 175 -8.03 -1.03 -7.83
C ASP A 175 -8.45 -2.50 -7.91
N SER A 176 -9.68 -2.79 -8.33
CA SER A 176 -10.23 -4.15 -8.36
C SER A 176 -9.35 -5.17 -9.08
N PRO A 177 -8.74 -4.89 -10.26
CA PRO A 177 -7.83 -5.84 -10.90
C PRO A 177 -6.58 -6.14 -10.06
N ALA A 178 -6.00 -5.12 -9.44
CA ALA A 178 -4.81 -5.24 -8.60
C ALA A 178 -5.13 -5.95 -7.27
N LEU A 179 -6.26 -5.61 -6.64
CA LEU A 179 -6.77 -6.28 -5.44
C LEU A 179 -6.97 -7.76 -5.68
N LYS A 180 -7.57 -8.14 -6.82
CA LYS A 180 -7.85 -9.54 -7.12
C LYS A 180 -6.59 -10.35 -7.45
N LYS A 181 -5.55 -9.70 -7.95
CA LYS A 181 -4.28 -10.36 -8.33
C LYS A 181 -3.31 -10.48 -7.16
N ALA A 182 -3.38 -9.55 -6.20
CA ALA A 182 -2.57 -9.57 -5.00
C ALA A 182 -2.69 -10.91 -4.25
N ASP A 183 -1.67 -11.25 -3.47
CA ASP A 183 -1.74 -12.41 -2.57
C ASP A 183 -2.73 -12.15 -1.43
N ILE A 184 -2.91 -10.87 -1.08
CA ILE A 184 -4.00 -10.40 -0.22
C ILE A 184 -4.48 -9.02 -0.69
N GLY A 185 -5.75 -8.94 -1.10
CA GLY A 185 -6.44 -7.69 -1.40
C GLY A 185 -7.11 -7.13 -0.16
N ILE A 186 -6.91 -5.84 0.13
CA ILE A 186 -7.48 -5.14 1.29
C ILE A 186 -8.31 -3.94 0.81
N ALA A 187 -9.62 -3.96 1.10
CA ALA A 187 -10.54 -2.89 0.72
C ALA A 187 -10.99 -2.04 1.92
N MET A 188 -11.28 -0.77 1.65
CA MET A 188 -11.86 0.16 2.63
C MET A 188 -13.38 -0.10 2.79
N GLY A 189 -13.87 -0.18 4.01
CA GLY A 189 -15.26 -0.52 4.33
C GLY A 189 -16.25 0.63 4.10
N ILE A 190 -15.84 1.86 4.35
CA ILE A 190 -16.69 3.05 4.21
C ILE A 190 -16.40 3.73 2.87
N ALA A 191 -15.14 4.11 2.61
CA ALA A 191 -14.76 4.79 1.37
C ALA A 191 -14.72 3.86 0.14
N GLY A 192 -14.64 2.53 0.35
CA GLY A 192 -14.50 1.59 -0.75
C GLY A 192 -15.78 1.37 -1.55
N SER A 193 -15.63 1.32 -2.88
CA SER A 193 -16.67 0.88 -3.80
C SER A 193 -17.09 -0.56 -3.57
N ASP A 194 -18.31 -0.94 -3.96
CA ASP A 194 -18.77 -2.33 -3.84
C ASP A 194 -17.90 -3.29 -4.67
N VAL A 195 -17.39 -2.84 -5.81
CA VAL A 195 -16.53 -3.63 -6.68
C VAL A 195 -15.16 -3.88 -6.03
N SER A 196 -14.59 -2.89 -5.33
CA SER A 196 -13.31 -3.10 -4.63
C SER A 196 -13.48 -4.03 -3.42
N LYS A 197 -14.58 -3.90 -2.66
CA LYS A 197 -14.92 -4.80 -1.54
C LYS A 197 -15.12 -6.25 -1.98
N GLN A 198 -15.78 -6.48 -3.11
CA GLN A 198 -15.97 -7.83 -3.66
C GLN A 198 -14.69 -8.45 -4.24
N ALA A 199 -13.75 -7.60 -4.70
CA ALA A 199 -12.48 -8.07 -5.25
C ALA A 199 -11.44 -8.41 -4.17
N ALA A 200 -11.55 -7.81 -2.98
CA ALA A 200 -10.63 -7.97 -1.87
C ALA A 200 -10.90 -9.22 -1.02
N ASP A 201 -9.86 -9.70 -0.33
CA ASP A 201 -9.92 -10.83 0.61
C ASP A 201 -10.17 -10.36 2.06
N MET A 202 -9.82 -9.11 2.36
CA MET A 202 -10.00 -8.46 3.66
C MET A 202 -10.67 -7.10 3.50
N ILE A 203 -11.60 -6.76 4.39
CA ILE A 203 -12.32 -5.48 4.40
C ILE A 203 -12.10 -4.77 5.73
N LEU A 204 -11.62 -3.53 5.69
CA LEU A 204 -11.43 -2.66 6.86
C LEU A 204 -12.70 -1.88 7.14
N LEU A 205 -13.56 -2.39 8.02
CA LEU A 205 -14.89 -1.81 8.30
C LEU A 205 -14.85 -0.37 8.84
N ASP A 206 -13.73 0.03 9.45
CA ASP A 206 -13.53 1.34 10.08
C ASP A 206 -12.67 2.31 9.25
N ASP A 207 -12.27 1.92 8.04
CA ASP A 207 -11.34 2.66 7.19
C ASP A 207 -10.00 3.02 7.87
N ASN A 208 -9.60 2.25 8.90
CA ASN A 208 -8.39 2.52 9.64
C ASN A 208 -7.20 1.73 9.07
N PHE A 209 -6.28 2.44 8.44
CA PHE A 209 -5.07 1.84 7.87
C PHE A 209 -4.17 1.17 8.95
N ALA A 210 -4.27 1.57 10.22
CA ALA A 210 -3.53 0.93 11.31
C ALA A 210 -3.89 -0.56 11.48
N SER A 211 -5.10 -0.97 11.09
CA SER A 211 -5.55 -2.37 11.15
C SER A 211 -4.69 -3.31 10.30
N ILE A 212 -4.01 -2.80 9.28
CA ILE A 212 -3.04 -3.57 8.48
C ILE A 212 -1.83 -3.95 9.32
N VAL A 213 -1.36 -3.04 10.17
CA VAL A 213 -0.22 -3.32 11.06
C VAL A 213 -0.59 -4.43 12.03
N THR A 214 -1.77 -4.34 12.65
CA THR A 214 -2.30 -5.39 13.52
C THR A 214 -2.45 -6.71 12.76
N GLY A 215 -2.96 -6.67 11.53
CA GLY A 215 -3.09 -7.87 10.69
C GLY A 215 -1.74 -8.54 10.38
N VAL A 216 -0.68 -7.76 10.15
CA VAL A 216 0.68 -8.28 9.96
C VAL A 216 1.21 -8.92 11.25
N GLU A 217 0.98 -8.29 12.40
CA GLU A 217 1.41 -8.80 13.71
C GLU A 217 0.72 -10.14 14.03
N GLU A 218 -0.60 -10.18 13.96
CA GLU A 218 -1.40 -11.38 14.20
C GLU A 218 -1.10 -12.50 13.18
N GLY A 219 -0.91 -12.14 11.91
CA GLY A 219 -0.53 -13.09 10.87
C GLY A 219 0.80 -13.79 11.16
N ARG A 220 1.82 -13.03 11.63
CA ARG A 220 3.11 -13.60 12.03
C ARG A 220 2.99 -14.46 13.30
N LEU A 221 2.18 -14.02 14.27
CA LEU A 221 1.93 -14.77 15.51
C LEU A 221 1.26 -16.12 15.24
N ILE A 222 0.21 -16.13 14.42
CA ILE A 222 -0.50 -17.37 14.05
C ILE A 222 0.43 -18.32 13.29
N PHE A 223 1.28 -17.81 12.40
CA PHE A 223 2.23 -18.66 11.66
C PHE A 223 3.21 -19.39 12.59
N ASP A 224 3.75 -18.71 13.59
CA ASP A 224 4.62 -19.35 14.58
C ASP A 224 3.88 -20.33 15.48
N ASN A 225 2.63 -20.04 15.83
CA ASN A 225 1.79 -20.95 16.59
C ASN A 225 1.40 -22.20 15.79
N LEU A 226 1.16 -22.06 14.48
CA LEU A 226 0.92 -23.19 13.58
C LEU A 226 2.15 -24.10 13.51
N LYS A 227 3.36 -23.56 13.40
CA LYS A 227 4.59 -24.38 13.44
C LYS A 227 4.70 -25.18 14.73
N LYS A 228 4.40 -24.57 15.89
CA LYS A 228 4.42 -25.27 17.19
C LYS A 228 3.34 -26.37 17.25
N SER A 229 2.14 -26.08 16.73
CA SER A 229 1.04 -27.04 16.67
C SER A 229 1.39 -28.25 15.79
N ILE A 230 1.88 -27.99 14.56
CA ILE A 230 2.33 -29.03 13.63
C ILE A 230 3.48 -29.84 14.21
N ALA A 231 4.49 -29.19 14.80
CA ALA A 231 5.61 -29.89 15.42
C ALA A 231 5.15 -30.80 16.58
N TYR A 232 4.18 -30.35 17.37
CA TYR A 232 3.59 -31.15 18.44
C TYR A 232 2.90 -32.41 17.88
N THR A 233 2.02 -32.26 16.88
CA THR A 233 1.33 -33.39 16.23
C THR A 233 2.29 -34.32 15.51
N LEU A 234 3.36 -33.81 14.88
CA LEU A 234 4.35 -34.69 14.23
C LEU A 234 5.21 -35.45 15.25
N THR A 235 5.36 -34.94 16.47
CA THR A 235 6.14 -35.60 17.52
C THR A 235 5.42 -36.81 18.10
N SER A 236 4.07 -36.83 18.16
CA SER A 236 3.29 -38.00 18.62
C SER A 236 3.36 -39.17 17.64
N ASN A 237 3.58 -38.93 16.34
CA ASN A 237 3.72 -39.99 15.34
C ASN A 237 4.91 -40.95 15.62
N ILE A 238 6.01 -40.47 16.20
CA ILE A 238 7.19 -41.31 16.47
C ILE A 238 6.91 -42.41 17.51
N PRO A 239 6.40 -42.11 18.72
CA PRO A 239 6.02 -43.13 19.70
C PRO A 239 4.82 -43.99 19.26
N GLU A 240 4.07 -43.59 18.23
CA GLU A 240 3.00 -44.42 17.64
C GLU A 240 3.51 -45.44 16.62
N ILE A 241 4.50 -45.06 15.79
CA ILE A 241 5.08 -45.93 14.77
C ILE A 241 6.11 -46.90 15.37
N THR A 242 6.90 -46.45 16.35
CA THR A 242 7.99 -47.26 16.96
C THR A 242 7.51 -48.60 17.54
N PRO A 243 6.37 -48.69 18.26
CA PRO A 243 5.80 -49.96 18.73
C PRO A 243 5.50 -50.97 17.61
N PHE A 244 4.99 -50.50 16.47
CA PHE A 244 4.72 -51.35 15.30
C PHE A 244 6.03 -51.88 14.69
N LEU A 245 7.06 -51.04 14.58
CA LEU A 245 8.37 -51.46 14.10
C LEU A 245 9.03 -52.49 15.03
N LEU A 246 8.96 -52.27 16.35
CA LEU A 246 9.50 -53.21 17.34
C LEU A 246 8.75 -54.54 17.35
N PHE A 247 7.42 -54.52 17.19
CA PHE A 247 6.61 -55.72 17.01
C PHE A 247 7.12 -56.56 15.83
N ILE A 248 7.42 -55.95 14.68
CA ILE A 248 7.90 -56.66 13.48
C ILE A 248 9.34 -57.16 13.65
N ILE A 249 10.26 -56.34 14.20
CA ILE A 249 11.69 -56.66 14.23
C ILE A 249 12.05 -57.58 15.40
N ALA A 250 11.52 -57.30 16.60
CA ALA A 250 11.86 -58.01 17.83
C ALA A 250 10.86 -59.10 18.22
N ASN A 251 9.75 -59.23 17.47
CA ASN A 251 8.70 -60.23 17.70
C ASN A 251 8.11 -60.18 19.13
N ILE A 252 8.10 -58.99 19.72
CA ILE A 252 7.49 -58.74 21.04
C ILE A 252 5.97 -58.55 20.88
N PRO A 253 5.15 -58.75 21.92
CA PRO A 253 3.72 -58.45 21.88
C PRO A 253 3.45 -56.98 21.49
N LEU A 254 2.40 -56.74 20.69
CA LEU A 254 2.07 -55.41 20.17
C LEU A 254 1.86 -54.41 21.33
N PRO A 255 2.75 -53.41 21.49
CA PRO A 255 2.67 -52.51 22.65
C PRO A 255 1.55 -51.47 22.54
N LEU A 256 1.16 -51.07 21.32
CA LEU A 256 0.14 -50.05 21.06
C LEU A 256 -0.77 -50.49 19.92
N GLY A 257 -2.08 -50.54 20.16
CA GLY A 257 -3.08 -50.96 19.17
C GLY A 257 -3.57 -49.79 18.30
N THR A 258 -4.07 -50.10 17.09
CA THR A 258 -4.56 -49.10 16.12
C THR A 258 -5.68 -48.21 16.68
N VAL A 259 -6.59 -48.78 17.50
CA VAL A 259 -7.67 -48.00 18.15
C VAL A 259 -7.10 -47.00 19.15
N THR A 260 -6.04 -47.36 19.87
CA THR A 260 -5.39 -46.47 20.85
C THR A 260 -4.71 -45.30 20.16
N ILE A 261 -4.08 -45.52 19.00
CA ILE A 261 -3.51 -44.45 18.17
C ILE A 261 -4.60 -43.47 17.72
N LEU A 262 -5.72 -43.97 17.18
CA LEU A 262 -6.86 -43.15 16.81
C LEU A 262 -7.41 -42.31 17.98
N CYS A 263 -7.43 -42.87 19.20
CA CYS A 263 -7.84 -42.13 20.40
C CYS A 263 -6.85 -41.02 20.78
N ILE A 264 -5.56 -41.19 20.47
CA ILE A 264 -4.54 -40.16 20.73
C ILE A 264 -4.70 -39.03 19.71
N ASP A 265 -4.66 -39.35 18.41
CA ASP A 265 -4.71 -38.38 17.31
C ASP A 265 -6.01 -37.57 17.28
N LEU A 266 -7.16 -38.25 17.27
CA LEU A 266 -8.47 -37.63 17.12
C LEU A 266 -9.10 -37.21 18.45
N GLY A 267 -8.60 -37.76 19.56
CA GLY A 267 -9.13 -37.49 20.89
C GLY A 267 -8.28 -36.49 21.65
N THR A 268 -7.17 -36.96 22.23
CA THR A 268 -6.39 -36.17 23.18
C THR A 268 -5.60 -35.05 22.53
N ASP A 269 -5.06 -35.27 21.33
CA ASP A 269 -4.22 -34.28 20.68
C ASP A 269 -5.02 -33.17 20.00
N MET A 270 -6.21 -33.44 19.45
CA MET A 270 -7.09 -32.37 18.93
C MET A 270 -7.46 -31.33 20.00
N VAL A 271 -7.73 -31.75 21.24
CA VAL A 271 -8.07 -30.83 22.33
C VAL A 271 -6.86 -29.98 22.74
N ARG A 272 -5.66 -30.58 22.80
CA ARG A 272 -4.42 -29.88 23.20
C ARG A 272 -3.88 -28.94 22.12
N THR A 273 -4.00 -29.33 20.85
CA THR A 273 -3.59 -28.53 19.69
C THR A 273 -4.57 -27.41 19.42
N GLY A 274 -5.88 -27.69 19.49
CA GLY A 274 -6.94 -26.68 19.35
C GLY A 274 -6.88 -25.59 20.43
N GLY A 275 -6.55 -25.95 21.68
CA GLY A 275 -6.43 -24.99 22.77
C GLY A 275 -5.17 -24.11 22.75
N ARG A 276 -4.18 -24.38 21.89
CA ARG A 276 -2.96 -23.57 21.72
C ARG A 276 -2.96 -22.71 20.45
N GLY A 277 -3.98 -22.84 19.61
CA GLY A 277 -4.12 -22.11 18.35
C GLY A 277 -4.86 -20.77 18.47
N GLY A 278 -5.39 -20.44 19.65
CA GLY A 278 -6.07 -19.17 19.94
C GLY A 278 -5.24 -18.26 20.84
#